data_AF-K5BBY5-F1
#
_entry.id   AF-K5BBY5-F1
#
_cell.length_a   1.000
_cell.length_b   1.000
_cell.length_c   1.000
_cell.angle_alpha   90.00
_cell.angle_beta   90.00
_cell.angle_gamma   90.00
#
_symmetry.space_group_name_H-M   'P 1'
#
loop_
_entity.id
_entity.type
_entity.pdbx_description
1 polymer ?
#
loop_
_entity_poly.entity_id
_entity_poly.type
_entity_poly.pdbx_seq_one_letter_code
_entity_poly.pdbx_strand_id
1 'polypeptide(L)'
;MSAPWSPPPLPGAWDYRSRAIVAGGAALDGMAPEQRAGALDRLREHIRAQASALDDNRLVAVSTFMVDDLYKSYFHGFRWTPGVADYIGATAGTFTDVLTGRGFVLNYVVDNTVGDAHLEPLLTYMPAIFGQAGLLTVGPQLLALRVLEHDGVGGGVSALRTALAEGHYLAEQLVLRCHRERRSYVYLNIEFDDGTPGLPLRTALAQREAERTIVVFRNEPPIVGSELIVVPPPGITLPR
;
A
#
# COMPACT_ATOMS: atom_id res chain seq x y z
N MET A 1 12.54 -5.99 -33.89
CA MET A 1 11.80 -6.88 -32.97
C MET A 1 12.24 -6.53 -31.56
N SER A 2 11.37 -5.96 -30.73
CA SER A 2 11.67 -5.73 -29.31
C SER A 2 11.74 -7.07 -28.59
N ALA A 3 12.68 -7.24 -27.66
CA ALA A 3 12.80 -8.45 -26.87
C ALA A 3 11.48 -8.76 -26.13
N PRO A 4 11.09 -10.04 -25.98
CA PRO A 4 9.88 -10.40 -25.26
C PRO A 4 9.99 -9.92 -23.81
N TRP A 5 8.98 -9.16 -23.37
CA TRP A 5 8.89 -8.70 -21.99
C TRP A 5 8.88 -9.89 -21.04
N SER A 6 9.86 -9.94 -20.14
CA SER A 6 10.06 -11.04 -19.20
C SER A 6 9.57 -10.64 -17.81
N PRO A 7 8.80 -11.49 -17.12
CA PRO A 7 8.37 -11.23 -15.75
C PRO A 7 9.56 -11.05 -14.79
N PRO A 8 9.50 -10.07 -13.85
CA PRO A 8 10.56 -9.86 -12.87
C PRO A 8 10.46 -10.85 -11.70
N PRO A 9 11.57 -11.13 -10.98
CA PRO A 9 11.51 -11.78 -9.68
C PRO A 9 10.80 -10.88 -8.65
N LEU A 10 10.22 -11.46 -7.59
CA LEU A 10 9.45 -10.73 -6.57
C LEU A 10 10.09 -9.40 -6.09
N PRO A 11 11.36 -9.34 -5.64
CA PRO A 11 11.95 -8.07 -5.17
C PRO A 11 12.07 -7.02 -6.29
N GLY A 12 12.29 -7.44 -7.53
CA GLY A 12 12.41 -6.54 -8.67
C GLY A 12 11.07 -6.08 -9.24
N ALA A 13 9.94 -6.68 -8.82
CA ALA A 13 8.62 -6.32 -9.33
C ALA A 13 8.16 -4.94 -8.82
N TRP A 14 8.62 -4.53 -7.64
CA TRP A 14 8.15 -3.29 -7.00
C TRP A 14 9.25 -2.31 -6.66
N ASP A 15 10.52 -2.67 -6.88
CA ASP A 15 11.67 -1.86 -6.52
C ASP A 15 11.53 -0.40 -7.01
N TYR A 16 11.38 0.50 -6.04
CA TYR A 16 11.18 1.92 -6.29
C TYR A 16 12.41 2.58 -6.90
N ARG A 17 13.62 2.02 -6.69
CA ARG A 17 14.88 2.58 -7.19
C ARG A 17 15.00 2.42 -8.70
N SER A 18 14.62 1.25 -9.22
CA SER A 18 14.52 1.00 -10.66
C SER A 18 13.22 1.53 -11.28
N ARG A 19 12.30 2.08 -10.46
CA ARG A 19 10.97 2.54 -10.87
C ARG A 19 10.17 1.42 -11.55
N ALA A 20 10.28 0.20 -11.02
CA ALA A 20 9.75 -1.02 -11.63
C ALA A 20 8.26 -0.90 -12.01
N ILE A 21 7.44 -0.33 -11.13
CA ILE A 21 6.00 -0.14 -11.35
C ILE A 21 5.74 0.78 -12.55
N VAL A 22 6.44 1.90 -12.64
CA VAL A 22 6.26 2.88 -13.73
C VAL A 22 6.76 2.29 -15.05
N ALA A 23 7.90 1.60 -15.03
CA ALA A 23 8.45 0.94 -16.22
C ALA A 23 7.53 -0.19 -16.72
N GLY A 24 7.03 -1.02 -15.81
CA GLY A 24 6.08 -2.09 -16.11
C GLY A 24 4.76 -1.56 -16.65
N GLY A 25 4.21 -0.51 -16.02
CA GLY A 25 2.99 0.14 -16.50
C GLY A 25 3.14 0.78 -17.88
N ALA A 26 4.25 1.47 -18.13
CA ALA A 26 4.53 2.05 -19.45
C ALA A 26 4.68 0.99 -20.55
N ALA A 27 5.28 -0.17 -20.21
CA ALA A 27 5.35 -1.29 -21.15
C ALA A 27 3.95 -1.81 -21.51
N LEU A 28 3.06 -1.96 -20.52
CA LEU A 28 1.67 -2.41 -20.75
C LEU A 28 0.83 -1.40 -21.54
N ASP A 29 1.02 -0.10 -21.31
CA ASP A 29 0.32 0.95 -22.05
C ASP A 29 0.74 1.00 -23.53
N GLY A 30 1.96 0.55 -23.87
CA GLY A 30 2.44 0.44 -25.24
C GLY A 30 1.96 -0.81 -25.99
N MET A 31 1.25 -1.74 -25.34
CA MET A 31 0.81 -3.00 -25.94
C MET A 31 -0.59 -2.90 -26.56
N ALA A 32 -0.83 -3.68 -27.62
CA ALA A 32 -2.19 -3.91 -28.11
C ALA A 32 -3.02 -4.70 -27.06
N PRO A 33 -4.36 -4.57 -27.03
CA PRO A 33 -5.20 -5.17 -25.98
C PRO A 33 -4.99 -6.68 -25.75
N GLU A 34 -4.91 -7.48 -26.81
CA GLU A 34 -4.68 -8.93 -26.68
C GLU A 34 -3.28 -9.27 -26.14
N GLN A 35 -2.27 -8.53 -26.59
CA GLN A 35 -0.90 -8.68 -26.10
C GLN A 35 -0.80 -8.29 -24.63
N ARG A 36 -1.46 -7.20 -24.23
CA ARG A 36 -1.56 -6.74 -22.85
C ARG A 36 -2.23 -7.79 -21.97
N ALA A 37 -3.36 -8.35 -22.40
CA ALA A 37 -4.07 -9.40 -21.67
C ALA A 37 -3.16 -10.61 -21.42
N GLY A 38 -2.55 -11.16 -22.48
CA GLY A 38 -1.63 -12.30 -22.34
C GLY A 38 -0.38 -11.98 -21.51
N ALA A 39 0.08 -10.72 -21.53
CA ALA A 39 1.21 -10.28 -20.71
C ALA A 39 0.84 -10.20 -19.21
N LEU A 40 -0.37 -9.72 -18.90
CA LEU A 40 -0.89 -9.68 -17.53
C LEU A 40 -1.11 -11.09 -16.97
N ASP A 41 -1.63 -12.02 -17.77
CA ASP A 41 -1.83 -13.40 -17.32
C ASP A 41 -0.50 -14.08 -16.98
N ARG A 42 0.52 -13.91 -17.84
CA ARG A 42 1.88 -14.41 -17.55
C ARG A 42 2.47 -13.78 -16.30
N LEU A 43 2.25 -12.48 -16.05
CA LEU A 43 2.69 -11.84 -14.81
C LEU A 43 2.01 -12.47 -13.59
N ARG A 44 0.68 -12.62 -13.61
CA ARG A 44 -0.08 -13.22 -12.51
C ARG A 44 0.38 -14.65 -12.23
N GLU A 45 0.53 -15.47 -13.27
CA GLU A 45 1.03 -16.85 -13.14
C GLU A 45 2.43 -16.88 -12.53
N HIS A 46 3.33 -16.02 -13.02
CA HIS A 46 4.70 -15.94 -12.52
C HIS A 46 4.77 -15.55 -11.05
N ILE A 47 4.08 -14.47 -10.66
CA ILE A 47 4.07 -13.97 -9.28
C ILE A 47 3.40 -14.99 -8.36
N ARG A 48 2.28 -15.59 -8.77
CA ARG A 48 1.60 -16.64 -8.00
C ARG A 48 2.49 -17.85 -7.79
N ALA A 49 3.20 -18.31 -8.82
CA ALA A 49 4.12 -19.44 -8.71
C ALA A 49 5.27 -19.15 -7.74
N GLN A 50 5.90 -17.97 -7.85
CA GLN A 50 6.98 -17.57 -6.94
C GLN A 50 6.49 -17.43 -5.49
N ALA A 51 5.38 -16.72 -5.26
CA ALA A 51 4.82 -16.53 -3.92
C ALA A 51 4.37 -17.85 -3.29
N SER A 52 3.77 -18.76 -4.08
CA SER A 52 3.31 -20.06 -3.60
C SER A 52 4.46 -21.00 -3.23
N ALA A 53 5.65 -20.79 -3.79
CA ALA A 53 6.85 -21.57 -3.46
C ALA A 53 7.56 -21.08 -2.18
N LEU A 54 7.24 -19.88 -1.68
CA LEU A 54 7.82 -19.36 -0.44
C LEU A 54 7.27 -20.11 0.78
N ASP A 55 8.13 -20.32 1.77
CA ASP A 55 7.67 -20.60 3.13
C ASP A 55 7.04 -19.35 3.77
N ASP A 56 6.39 -19.52 4.90
CA ASP A 56 5.67 -18.45 5.59
C ASP A 56 6.61 -17.32 6.06
N ASN A 57 7.83 -17.63 6.48
CA ASN A 57 8.81 -16.62 6.91
C ASN A 57 9.21 -15.71 5.74
N ARG A 58 9.49 -16.30 4.58
CA ARG A 58 9.85 -15.57 3.36
C ARG A 58 8.65 -14.83 2.79
N LEU A 59 7.45 -15.39 2.87
CA LEU A 59 6.22 -14.73 2.42
C LEU A 59 5.95 -13.46 3.24
N VAL A 60 6.10 -13.51 4.57
CA VAL A 60 5.97 -12.33 5.44
C VAL A 60 7.06 -11.29 5.10
N ALA A 61 8.31 -11.72 4.93
CA ALA A 61 9.40 -10.82 4.54
C ALA A 61 9.14 -10.11 3.21
N VAL A 62 8.64 -10.85 2.21
CA VAL A 62 8.28 -10.28 0.90
C VAL A 62 7.12 -9.31 0.99
N SER A 63 6.08 -9.64 1.77
CA SER A 63 4.95 -8.73 1.97
C SER A 63 5.37 -7.38 2.56
N THR A 64 6.40 -7.39 3.41
CA THR A 64 6.92 -6.21 4.10
C THR A 64 7.59 -5.24 3.14
N PHE A 65 8.55 -5.71 2.34
CA PHE A 65 9.19 -4.81 1.38
C PHE A 65 8.25 -4.48 0.22
N MET A 66 7.34 -5.38 -0.19
CA MET A 66 6.36 -5.09 -1.24
C MET A 66 5.53 -3.86 -0.87
N VAL A 67 4.92 -3.85 0.31
CA VAL A 67 4.01 -2.76 0.69
C VAL A 67 4.76 -1.44 0.90
N ASP A 68 6.00 -1.52 1.37
CA ASP A 68 6.85 -0.34 1.51
C ASP A 68 7.35 0.19 0.17
N ASP A 69 7.72 -0.68 -0.76
CA ASP A 69 8.15 -0.30 -2.10
C ASP A 69 6.99 0.28 -2.93
N LEU A 70 5.76 -0.20 -2.72
CA LEU A 70 4.55 0.45 -3.26
C LEU A 70 4.42 1.89 -2.74
N TYR A 71 4.61 2.11 -1.43
CA TYR A 71 4.57 3.44 -0.83
C TYR A 71 5.69 4.34 -1.36
N LYS A 72 6.93 3.86 -1.32
CA LYS A 72 8.12 4.60 -1.78
C LYS A 72 8.07 4.93 -3.26
N SER A 73 7.50 4.05 -4.08
CA SER A 73 7.35 4.27 -5.52
C SER A 73 6.58 5.54 -5.84
N TYR A 74 5.60 5.92 -5.01
CA TYR A 74 4.87 7.18 -5.18
C TYR A 74 5.79 8.41 -5.13
N PHE A 75 6.75 8.41 -4.20
CA PHE A 75 7.69 9.52 -4.02
C PHE A 75 8.84 9.50 -5.04
N HIS A 76 8.92 8.49 -5.91
CA HIS A 76 10.01 8.29 -6.86
C HIS A 76 9.55 8.43 -8.31
N GLY A 77 9.00 9.61 -8.64
CA GLY A 77 8.61 9.97 -10.01
C GLY A 77 7.41 9.16 -10.51
N PHE A 78 6.44 8.93 -9.63
CA PHE A 78 5.25 8.17 -9.95
C PHE A 78 4.34 8.88 -10.95
N ARG A 79 3.73 8.10 -11.84
CA ARG A 79 2.71 8.58 -12.78
C ARG A 79 1.60 7.54 -12.86
N TRP A 80 0.39 7.92 -12.49
CA TRP A 80 -0.76 7.04 -12.61
C TRP A 80 -1.18 6.90 -14.08
N THR A 81 -1.29 5.66 -14.56
CA THR A 81 -1.83 5.29 -15.86
C THR A 81 -2.62 3.99 -15.74
N PRO A 82 -3.49 3.64 -16.71
CA PRO A 82 -4.16 2.34 -16.72
C PRO A 82 -3.16 1.17 -16.66
N GLY A 83 -2.03 1.25 -17.37
CA GLY A 83 -0.98 0.24 -17.34
C GLY A 83 -0.34 0.09 -15.96
N VAL A 84 -0.12 1.19 -15.23
CA VAL A 84 0.39 1.14 -13.85
C VAL A 84 -0.61 0.43 -12.93
N ALA A 85 -1.91 0.74 -13.05
CA ALA A 85 -2.94 0.07 -12.28
C ALA A 85 -2.96 -1.45 -12.54
N ASP A 86 -2.96 -1.85 -13.82
CA ASP A 86 -2.92 -3.25 -14.22
C ASP A 86 -1.64 -3.96 -13.77
N TYR A 87 -0.50 -3.29 -13.82
CA TYR A 87 0.78 -3.83 -13.36
C TYR A 87 0.76 -4.12 -11.86
N ILE A 88 0.28 -3.17 -11.04
CA ILE A 88 0.16 -3.35 -9.60
C ILE A 88 -0.81 -4.50 -9.30
N GLY A 89 -1.96 -4.55 -9.96
CA GLY A 89 -2.93 -5.62 -9.79
C GLY A 89 -2.38 -7.00 -10.17
N ALA A 90 -1.69 -7.09 -11.30
CA ALA A 90 -1.09 -8.36 -11.75
C ALA A 90 0.09 -8.82 -10.88
N THR A 91 0.76 -7.90 -10.17
CA THR A 91 1.91 -8.21 -9.31
C THR A 91 1.55 -8.20 -7.83
N ALA A 92 1.48 -7.03 -7.20
CA ALA A 92 1.19 -6.90 -5.78
C ALA A 92 -0.20 -7.45 -5.42
N GLY A 93 -1.21 -7.23 -6.25
CA GLY A 93 -2.55 -7.80 -6.05
C GLY A 93 -2.51 -9.33 -6.01
N THR A 94 -1.89 -9.97 -7.02
CA THR A 94 -1.70 -11.43 -7.04
C THR A 94 -0.89 -11.95 -5.85
N PHE A 95 0.14 -11.22 -5.42
CA PHE A 95 0.91 -11.61 -4.24
C PHE A 95 0.05 -11.54 -2.97
N THR A 96 -0.72 -10.46 -2.79
CA THR A 96 -1.67 -10.29 -1.68
C THR A 96 -2.76 -11.37 -1.67
N ASP A 97 -3.22 -11.83 -2.84
CA ASP A 97 -4.16 -12.95 -2.94
C ASP A 97 -3.56 -14.24 -2.36
N VAL A 98 -2.30 -14.55 -2.68
CA VAL A 98 -1.60 -15.72 -2.12
C VAL A 98 -1.40 -15.56 -0.62
N LEU A 99 -0.98 -14.38 -0.17
CA LEU A 99 -0.80 -14.06 1.26
C LEU A 99 -2.11 -14.26 2.04
N THR A 100 -3.21 -13.72 1.53
CA THR A 100 -4.55 -13.81 2.12
C THR A 100 -5.08 -15.25 2.07
N GLY A 101 -4.84 -15.96 0.96
CA GLY A 101 -5.19 -17.38 0.81
C GLY A 101 -4.50 -18.28 1.83
N ARG A 102 -3.33 -17.88 2.36
CA ARG A 102 -2.65 -18.53 3.49
C ARG A 102 -3.08 -18.02 4.87
N GLY A 103 -4.11 -17.19 4.94
CA GLY A 103 -4.70 -16.69 6.18
C GLY A 103 -3.98 -15.49 6.82
N PHE A 104 -2.98 -14.93 6.14
CA PHE A 104 -2.27 -13.75 6.62
C PHE A 104 -3.06 -12.46 6.38
N VAL A 105 -2.92 -11.52 7.31
CA VAL A 105 -3.46 -10.16 7.23
C VAL A 105 -2.30 -9.19 7.29
N LEU A 106 -2.21 -8.27 6.33
CA LEU A 106 -1.17 -7.24 6.27
C LEU A 106 -1.76 -5.88 6.68
N ASN A 107 -1.23 -5.32 7.77
CA ASN A 107 -1.55 -3.99 8.25
C ASN A 107 -0.32 -3.10 8.06
N TYR A 108 -0.35 -2.22 7.07
CA TYR A 108 0.71 -1.25 6.87
C TYR A 108 0.29 0.09 7.47
N VAL A 109 0.99 0.55 8.49
CA VAL A 109 0.68 1.77 9.23
C VAL A 109 1.75 2.81 8.91
N VAL A 110 1.34 3.89 8.28
CA VAL A 110 2.19 5.04 7.96
C VAL A 110 1.85 6.15 8.93
N ASP A 111 2.88 6.69 9.57
CA ASP A 111 2.81 7.79 10.52
C ASP A 111 3.89 8.80 10.19
N ASN A 112 3.61 9.65 9.21
CA ASN A 112 4.58 10.56 8.64
C ASN A 112 3.98 11.95 8.51
N THR A 113 4.82 12.97 8.63
CA THR A 113 4.48 14.34 8.24
C THR A 113 4.78 14.53 6.76
N VAL A 114 3.84 15.14 6.03
CA VAL A 114 4.11 15.63 4.66
C VAL A 114 3.73 17.10 4.59
N GLY A 115 4.47 17.86 3.79
CA GLY A 115 4.10 19.25 3.53
C GLY A 115 2.74 19.36 2.86
N ASP A 116 2.00 20.41 3.18
CA ASP A 116 0.63 20.67 2.72
C ASP A 116 0.44 20.51 1.20
N ALA A 117 1.43 20.95 0.40
CA ALA A 117 1.40 20.86 -1.07
C ALA A 117 1.37 19.42 -1.61
N HIS A 118 1.77 18.43 -0.79
CA HIS A 118 1.82 17.03 -1.17
C HIS A 118 0.65 16.20 -0.61
N LEU A 119 -0.13 16.76 0.33
CA LEU A 119 -1.18 16.04 1.03
C LEU A 119 -2.31 15.61 0.08
N GLU A 120 -2.89 16.54 -0.66
CA GLU A 120 -4.04 16.24 -1.54
C GLU A 120 -3.70 15.22 -2.66
N PRO A 121 -2.58 15.35 -3.38
CA PRO A 121 -2.15 14.31 -4.32
C PRO A 121 -1.95 12.95 -3.65
N LEU A 122 -1.36 12.92 -2.44
CA LEU A 122 -1.13 11.68 -1.70
C LEU A 122 -2.47 11.01 -1.36
N LEU A 123 -3.42 11.78 -0.83
CA LEU A 123 -4.77 11.28 -0.48
C LEU A 123 -5.56 10.81 -1.71
N THR A 124 -5.27 11.35 -2.90
CA THR A 124 -5.90 10.92 -4.15
C THR A 124 -5.28 9.63 -4.69
N TYR A 125 -3.95 9.54 -4.77
CA TYR A 125 -3.29 8.43 -5.46
C TYR A 125 -2.99 7.21 -4.59
N MET A 126 -2.71 7.39 -3.28
CA MET A 126 -2.43 6.26 -2.38
C MET A 126 -3.57 5.24 -2.33
N PRO A 127 -4.86 5.64 -2.20
CA PRO A 127 -5.96 4.68 -2.22
C PRO A 127 -6.03 3.85 -3.50
N ALA A 128 -5.70 4.46 -4.64
CA ALA A 128 -5.70 3.77 -5.93
C ALA A 128 -4.56 2.75 -6.02
N ILE A 129 -3.33 3.12 -5.62
CA ILE A 129 -2.16 2.24 -5.61
C ILE A 129 -2.42 1.01 -4.75
N PHE A 130 -2.79 1.21 -3.48
CA PHE A 130 -3.00 0.11 -2.56
C PHE A 130 -4.27 -0.68 -2.85
N GLY A 131 -5.31 -0.01 -3.37
CA GLY A 131 -6.52 -0.67 -3.84
C GLY A 131 -6.23 -1.71 -4.94
N GLN A 132 -5.35 -1.38 -5.90
CA GLN A 132 -4.90 -2.36 -6.92
C GLN A 132 -4.09 -3.51 -6.32
N ALA A 133 -3.38 -3.27 -5.22
CA ALA A 133 -2.67 -4.31 -4.47
C ALA A 133 -3.57 -5.17 -3.56
N GLY A 134 -4.89 -4.95 -3.57
CA GLY A 134 -5.84 -5.68 -2.72
C GLY A 134 -5.94 -5.17 -1.28
N LEU A 135 -5.37 -4.00 -0.98
CA LEU A 135 -5.32 -3.43 0.37
C LEU A 135 -6.33 -2.28 0.49
N LEU A 136 -7.14 -2.29 1.57
CA LEU A 136 -8.00 -1.15 1.87
C LEU A 136 -7.16 0.01 2.39
N THR A 137 -7.23 1.19 1.78
CA THR A 137 -6.60 2.37 2.36
C THR A 137 -7.59 3.12 3.25
N VAL A 138 -7.19 3.39 4.47
CA VAL A 138 -7.95 4.12 5.49
C VAL A 138 -7.03 5.12 6.16
N GLY A 139 -7.58 6.23 6.65
CA GLY A 139 -6.80 7.23 7.38
C GLY A 139 -7.70 8.38 7.82
N PRO A 140 -7.35 9.09 8.90
CA PRO A 140 -8.13 10.21 9.39
C PRO A 140 -8.37 11.27 8.32
N GLN A 141 -7.32 11.66 7.59
CA GLN A 141 -7.35 12.69 6.55
C GLN A 141 -8.17 12.23 5.34
N LEU A 142 -8.10 10.94 4.98
CA LEU A 142 -8.91 10.37 3.90
C LEU A 142 -10.40 10.40 4.23
N LEU A 143 -10.78 10.11 5.48
CA LEU A 143 -12.19 10.11 5.85
C LEU A 143 -12.70 11.51 6.16
N ALA A 144 -11.86 12.41 6.67
CA ALA A 144 -12.16 13.84 6.76
C ALA A 144 -12.50 14.42 5.38
N LEU A 145 -11.72 14.07 4.34
CA LEU A 145 -12.01 14.49 2.96
C LEU A 145 -13.40 14.03 2.52
N ARG A 146 -13.76 12.77 2.79
CA ARG A 146 -15.09 12.22 2.43
C ARG A 146 -16.24 12.89 3.17
N VAL A 147 -16.04 13.29 4.43
CA VAL A 147 -17.03 14.07 5.20
C VAL A 147 -17.27 15.41 4.52
N LEU A 148 -16.20 16.14 4.20
CA LEU A 148 -16.30 17.43 3.51
C LEU A 148 -16.98 17.32 2.13
N GLU A 149 -16.60 16.31 1.35
CA GLU A 149 -17.21 16.01 0.05
C GLU A 149 -18.72 15.73 0.17
N HIS A 150 -19.10 14.93 1.18
CA HIS A 150 -20.51 14.63 1.46
C HIS A 150 -21.30 15.89 1.85
N ASP A 151 -20.68 16.79 2.60
CA ASP A 151 -21.30 18.04 3.06
C ASP A 151 -21.26 19.16 2.00
N GLY A 152 -20.71 18.89 0.81
CA GLY A 152 -20.57 19.86 -0.27
C GLY A 152 -19.57 20.99 0.05
N VAL A 153 -18.72 20.80 1.06
CA VAL A 153 -17.67 21.74 1.42
C VAL A 153 -16.45 21.46 0.54
N GLY A 154 -15.94 22.51 -0.11
CA GLY A 154 -14.74 22.42 -0.93
C GLY A 154 -13.53 21.89 -0.13
N GLY A 155 -12.64 21.17 -0.80
CA GLY A 155 -11.43 20.63 -0.19
C GLY A 155 -10.39 21.68 0.22
N GLY A 156 -9.28 21.20 0.76
CA GLY A 156 -8.13 22.00 1.17
C GLY A 156 -7.72 21.76 2.61
N VAL A 157 -6.47 22.07 2.94
CA VAL A 157 -5.86 21.76 4.25
C VAL A 157 -6.67 22.35 5.42
N SER A 158 -7.11 23.60 5.31
CA SER A 158 -7.88 24.24 6.39
C SER A 158 -9.23 23.56 6.65
N ALA A 159 -9.94 23.12 5.61
CA ALA A 159 -11.21 22.40 5.76
C ALA A 159 -10.98 20.97 6.29
N LEU A 160 -9.93 20.30 5.82
CA LEU A 160 -9.54 18.97 6.33
C LEU A 160 -9.30 19.00 7.85
N ARG A 161 -8.68 20.05 8.37
CA ARG A 161 -8.48 20.23 9.81
C ARG A 161 -9.79 20.30 10.59
N THR A 162 -10.82 20.97 10.06
CA THR A 162 -12.10 21.09 10.78
C THR A 162 -12.86 19.77 10.85
N ALA A 163 -12.65 18.87 9.88
CA ALA A 163 -13.27 17.54 9.85
C ALA A 163 -12.38 16.42 10.42
N LEU A 164 -11.16 16.73 10.91
CA LEU A 164 -10.17 15.71 11.28
C LEU A 164 -10.63 14.81 12.43
N ALA A 165 -11.29 15.36 13.44
CA ALA A 165 -11.78 14.58 14.57
C ALA A 165 -12.82 13.54 14.14
N GLU A 166 -13.74 13.92 13.26
CA GLU A 166 -14.73 13.01 12.70
C GLU A 166 -14.09 11.99 11.75
N GLY A 167 -13.16 12.44 10.89
CA GLY A 167 -12.37 11.56 10.04
C GLY A 167 -11.60 10.52 10.83
N HIS A 168 -10.99 10.89 11.95
CA HIS A 168 -10.29 9.98 12.86
C HIS A 168 -11.24 8.95 13.46
N TYR A 169 -12.38 9.38 14.01
CA TYR A 169 -13.40 8.48 14.55
C TYR A 169 -13.87 7.45 13.51
N LEU A 170 -14.22 7.91 12.31
CA LEU A 170 -14.63 7.02 11.22
C LEU A 170 -13.51 6.06 10.80
N ALA A 171 -12.24 6.51 10.83
CA ALA A 171 -11.09 5.69 10.47
C ALA A 171 -10.90 4.56 11.49
N GLU A 172 -11.07 4.86 12.78
CA GLU A 172 -11.06 3.84 13.83
C GLU A 172 -12.17 2.81 13.64
N GLN A 173 -13.40 3.24 13.32
CA GLN A 173 -14.51 2.32 13.06
C GLN A 173 -14.22 1.39 11.88
N LEU A 174 -13.62 1.93 10.80
CA LEU A 174 -13.26 1.14 9.64
C LEU A 174 -12.12 0.15 9.94
N VAL A 175 -11.11 0.56 10.71
CA VAL A 175 -10.04 -0.32 11.17
C VAL A 175 -10.58 -1.45 12.05
N LEU A 176 -11.47 -1.15 13.01
CA LEU A 176 -12.12 -2.16 13.85
C LEU A 176 -12.93 -3.15 13.01
N ARG A 177 -13.56 -2.68 11.93
CA ARG A 177 -14.21 -3.56 10.96
C ARG A 177 -13.18 -4.44 10.23
N CYS A 178 -12.07 -3.90 9.77
CA CYS A 178 -11.00 -4.69 9.13
C CYS A 178 -10.45 -5.77 10.07
N HIS A 179 -10.28 -5.48 11.36
CA HIS A 179 -9.85 -6.49 12.34
C HIS A 179 -10.85 -7.64 12.44
N ARG A 180 -12.15 -7.32 12.57
CA ARG A 180 -13.22 -8.33 12.65
C ARG A 180 -13.31 -9.17 11.38
N GLU A 181 -13.16 -8.53 10.22
CA GLU A 181 -13.25 -9.19 8.90
C GLU A 181 -11.93 -9.82 8.44
N ARG A 182 -10.85 -9.72 9.24
CA ARG A 182 -9.48 -10.13 8.87
C ARG A 182 -9.04 -9.58 7.51
N ARG A 183 -9.34 -8.31 7.24
CA ARG A 183 -9.02 -7.63 5.99
C ARG A 183 -7.72 -6.84 6.12
N SER A 184 -6.79 -7.04 5.19
CA SER A 184 -5.55 -6.28 5.07
C SER A 184 -5.84 -4.81 4.72
N TYR A 185 -5.10 -3.89 5.34
CA TYR A 185 -5.29 -2.45 5.13
C TYR A 185 -3.98 -1.66 5.22
N VAL A 186 -4.02 -0.46 4.64
CA VAL A 186 -3.03 0.59 4.84
C VAL A 186 -3.68 1.70 5.66
N TYR A 187 -3.12 2.00 6.83
CA TYR A 187 -3.50 3.15 7.66
C TYR A 187 -2.57 4.32 7.37
N LEU A 188 -3.10 5.36 6.73
CA LEU A 188 -2.36 6.59 6.45
C LEU A 188 -2.67 7.61 7.53
N ASN A 189 -1.78 7.74 8.51
CA ASN A 189 -1.73 8.87 9.41
C ASN A 189 -0.74 9.89 8.87
N ILE A 190 -1.25 10.90 8.17
CA ILE A 190 -0.42 11.91 7.55
C ILE A 190 -0.55 13.21 8.34
N GLU A 191 0.41 13.45 9.23
CA GLU A 191 0.41 14.62 10.08
C GLU A 191 0.57 15.90 9.27
N PHE A 192 -0.07 16.96 9.75
CA PHE A 192 0.18 18.30 9.25
C PHE A 192 1.46 18.86 9.86
N ASP A 193 2.23 19.63 9.10
CA ASP A 193 3.47 20.27 9.57
C ASP A 193 3.15 21.55 10.37
N ASP A 194 2.50 21.40 11.53
CA ASP A 194 2.08 22.52 12.38
C ASP A 194 2.51 22.38 13.85
N GLY A 195 3.28 21.36 14.18
CA GLY A 195 3.78 21.09 15.53
C GLY A 195 2.72 20.52 16.50
N THR A 196 1.51 20.20 16.03
CA THR A 196 0.50 19.49 16.83
C THR A 196 0.88 18.02 16.96
N PRO A 197 0.69 17.39 18.14
CA PRO A 197 0.92 15.95 18.28
C PRO A 197 0.08 15.14 17.29
N GLY A 198 0.69 14.08 16.77
CA GLY A 198 0.04 13.08 15.94
C GLY A 198 -1.24 12.49 16.53
N LEU A 199 -2.10 12.03 15.62
CA LEU A 199 -3.28 11.27 16.02
C LEU A 199 -2.89 9.91 16.59
N PRO A 200 -3.60 9.41 17.62
CA PRO A 200 -3.25 8.16 18.27
C PRO A 200 -3.42 6.97 17.33
N LEU A 201 -2.42 6.08 17.29
CA LEU A 201 -2.41 4.89 16.44
C LEU A 201 -2.89 3.61 17.16
N ARG A 202 -3.46 3.75 18.37
CA ARG A 202 -3.78 2.60 19.24
C ARG A 202 -4.65 1.57 18.51
N THR A 203 -5.68 2.05 17.80
CA THR A 203 -6.59 1.19 17.05
C THR A 203 -5.87 0.52 15.86
N ALA A 204 -5.08 1.25 15.07
CA ALA A 204 -4.34 0.67 13.95
C ALA A 204 -3.30 -0.39 14.39
N LEU A 205 -2.72 -0.25 15.58
CA LEU A 205 -1.68 -1.16 16.09
C LEU A 205 -2.23 -2.24 17.03
N ALA A 206 -3.54 -2.30 17.27
CA ALA A 206 -4.15 -3.18 18.28
C ALA A 206 -3.95 -4.68 17.99
N GLN A 207 -3.84 -5.08 16.72
CA GLN A 207 -3.71 -6.48 16.30
C GLN A 207 -2.25 -6.93 16.07
N ARG A 208 -1.26 -6.18 16.54
CA ARG A 208 0.17 -6.47 16.28
C ARG A 208 0.66 -7.82 16.81
N GLU A 209 -0.01 -8.39 17.79
CA GLU A 209 0.29 -9.71 18.38
C GLU A 209 -0.69 -10.79 17.93
N ALA A 210 -1.64 -10.46 17.04
CA ALA A 210 -2.64 -11.42 16.59
C ALA A 210 -2.06 -12.47 15.64
N GLU A 211 -2.62 -13.67 15.69
CA GLU A 211 -2.20 -14.76 14.81
C GLU A 211 -2.35 -14.38 13.33
N ARG A 212 -1.29 -14.68 12.57
CA ARG A 212 -1.18 -14.42 11.14
C ARG A 212 -1.35 -12.93 10.77
N THR A 213 -1.25 -11.99 11.71
CA THR A 213 -1.28 -10.55 11.42
C THR A 213 0.13 -9.99 11.35
N ILE A 214 0.47 -9.41 10.21
CA ILE A 214 1.73 -8.75 9.92
C ILE A 214 1.48 -7.26 10.11
N VAL A 215 2.23 -6.60 11.00
CA VAL A 215 2.21 -5.14 11.11
C VAL A 215 3.52 -4.59 10.61
N VAL A 216 3.43 -3.70 9.63
CA VAL A 216 4.57 -2.94 9.11
C VAL A 216 4.32 -1.48 9.43
N PHE A 217 5.23 -0.87 10.17
CA PHE A 217 5.11 0.50 10.66
C PHE A 217 6.20 1.37 10.04
N ARG A 218 5.77 2.44 9.37
CA ARG A 218 6.63 3.47 8.78
C ARG A 218 6.39 4.79 9.49
N ASN A 219 7.39 5.24 10.22
CA ASN A 219 7.46 6.56 10.85
C ASN A 219 8.65 7.40 10.38
N GLU A 220 9.34 6.93 9.34
CA GLU A 220 10.40 7.66 8.67
C GLU A 220 9.97 8.08 7.27
N PRO A 221 10.49 9.23 6.77
CA PRO A 221 10.30 9.66 5.40
C PRO A 221 10.70 8.55 4.40
N PRO A 222 10.02 8.42 3.26
CA PRO A 222 10.24 7.37 2.26
C PRO A 222 11.49 7.61 1.41
N ILE A 223 12.64 7.81 2.06
CA ILE A 223 13.94 8.04 1.41
C ILE A 223 14.80 6.77 1.43
N VAL A 224 15.84 6.74 0.58
CA VAL A 224 16.81 5.65 0.54
C VAL A 224 17.50 5.52 1.90
N GLY A 225 17.52 4.31 2.45
CA GLY A 225 18.12 4.02 3.76
C GLY A 225 17.18 4.19 4.94
N SER A 226 15.96 4.68 4.74
CA SER A 226 14.94 4.71 5.81
C SER A 226 14.52 3.31 6.25
N GLU A 227 14.34 3.16 7.54
CA GLU A 227 13.98 1.90 8.18
C GLU A 227 12.45 1.71 8.22
N LEU A 228 12.07 0.48 8.58
CA LEU A 228 10.69 0.09 8.90
C LEU A 228 10.74 -0.68 10.21
N ILE A 229 9.70 -0.51 11.01
CA ILE A 229 9.46 -1.38 12.15
C ILE A 229 8.50 -2.48 11.69
N VAL A 230 8.93 -3.73 11.84
CA VAL A 230 8.13 -4.89 11.42
C VAL A 230 7.81 -5.72 12.65
N VAL A 231 6.52 -5.94 12.88
CA VAL A 231 6.03 -6.89 13.88
C VAL A 231 5.52 -8.12 13.14
N PRO A 232 6.34 -9.18 13.02
CA PRO A 232 5.90 -10.41 12.40
C PRO A 232 4.88 -11.13 13.31
N PRO A 233 3.99 -11.95 12.73
CA PRO A 233 3.07 -12.77 13.51
C PRO A 233 3.82 -13.73 14.46
N PRO A 234 3.19 -14.19 15.56
CA PRO A 234 3.78 -15.22 16.43
C PRO A 234 4.25 -16.45 15.64
N GLY A 235 5.46 -16.93 15.94
CA GLY A 235 6.07 -18.08 15.28
C GLY A 235 6.80 -17.79 13.95
N ILE A 236 6.68 -16.56 13.42
CA ILE A 236 7.42 -16.14 12.24
C ILE A 236 8.77 -15.54 12.64
N THR A 237 9.84 -15.99 11.99
CA THR A 237 11.18 -15.42 12.13
C THR A 237 11.59 -14.80 10.81
N LEU A 238 11.76 -13.48 10.78
CA LEU A 238 12.20 -12.81 9.57
C LEU A 238 13.65 -13.21 9.24
N PRO A 239 13.95 -13.48 7.96
CA PRO A 239 15.31 -13.75 7.54
C PRO A 239 16.18 -12.51 7.80
N ARG A 240 17.41 -12.76 8.27
CA ARG A 240 18.46 -11.74 8.36
C ARG A 240 18.95 -11.33 6.99
#